data_AF-A0A1D2AJD4-F1
#
_entry.id   AF-A0A1D2AJD4-F1
#
_cell.length_a   1.000
_cell.length_b   1.000
_cell.length_c   1.000
_cell.angle_alpha   90.00
_cell.angle_beta   90.00
_cell.angle_gamma   90.00
#
_symmetry.space_group_name_H-M   'P 1'
#
loop_
_entity.id
_entity.type
_entity.pdbx_description
1 polymer ?
#
loop_
_entity_poly.entity_id
_entity_poly.type
_entity_poly.pdbx_seq_one_letter_code
_entity_poly.pdbx_strand_id
1 'polypeptide(L)'
;TEPSNGHAPVVDDEKTPGEPPEQAVRLKRRVGLLSGVALIVGTMIGSGIFVSPKGVLERSGSVGLSLVVWAGCGVLSLFGALSLSELGTMIHKSGGEFIYILTAFSGEQRGGKGIGAVPAFLQAWTTVLLLKPASLGIMTLSFAKYVVLPAYLVAKAH
;
A
#
# COMPACT_ATOMS: atom_id res chain seq x y z
N THR A 1 -32.55 -46.58 37.62
CA THR A 1 -31.81 -46.70 36.34
C THR A 1 -32.10 -45.49 35.50
N GLU A 2 -31.17 -44.54 35.44
CA GLU A 2 -30.97 -43.69 34.25
C GLU A 2 -30.40 -44.55 33.09
N PRO A 3 -30.32 -44.09 31.82
CA PRO A 3 -30.03 -42.73 31.29
C PRO A 3 -31.19 -42.17 30.41
N SER A 4 -31.22 -40.96 29.84
CA SER A 4 -30.44 -39.72 29.88
C SER A 4 -31.21 -38.68 29.03
N ASN A 5 -31.34 -37.47 29.58
CA ASN A 5 -31.45 -36.12 28.99
C ASN A 5 -31.39 -35.96 27.44
N GLY A 6 -32.03 -34.98 26.82
CA GLY A 6 -32.58 -33.76 27.40
C GLY A 6 -33.23 -32.89 26.33
N HIS A 7 -34.31 -32.24 26.74
CA HIS A 7 -34.93 -31.11 26.08
C HIS A 7 -33.86 -30.00 26.01
N ALA A 8 -33.37 -29.66 24.81
CA ALA A 8 -32.45 -28.53 24.67
C ALA A 8 -33.22 -27.25 25.01
N PRO A 9 -32.75 -26.45 25.97
CA PRO A 9 -33.45 -25.25 26.41
C PRO A 9 -33.33 -24.19 25.32
N VAL A 10 -34.45 -23.53 25.05
CA VAL A 10 -34.47 -22.19 24.47
C VAL A 10 -33.65 -21.34 25.43
N VAL A 11 -32.43 -20.99 25.03
CA VAL A 11 -31.66 -19.98 25.75
C VAL A 11 -32.37 -18.66 25.44
N ASP A 12 -33.30 -18.32 26.32
CA ASP A 12 -33.75 -16.96 26.51
C ASP A 12 -32.48 -16.17 26.88
N ASP A 13 -31.94 -15.44 25.91
CA ASP A 13 -30.90 -14.45 26.13
C ASP A 13 -31.50 -13.41 27.08
N GLU A 14 -31.24 -13.62 28.38
CA GLU A 14 -31.52 -12.70 29.46
C GLU A 14 -30.82 -11.38 29.14
N LYS A 15 -31.57 -10.49 28.49
CA LYS A 15 -31.16 -9.13 28.20
C LYS A 15 -30.90 -8.41 29.51
N THR A 16 -29.65 -8.44 29.97
CA THR A 16 -29.13 -7.59 31.04
C THR A 16 -29.46 -6.13 30.68
N PRO A 17 -30.33 -5.44 31.44
CA PRO A 17 -30.75 -4.09 31.09
C PRO A 17 -29.68 -3.11 31.58
N GLY A 18 -28.66 -2.84 30.76
CA GLY A 18 -27.63 -1.90 31.18
C GLY A 18 -26.50 -1.56 30.21
N GLU A 19 -26.23 -2.36 29.17
CA GLU A 19 -25.17 -1.99 28.22
C GLU A 19 -25.76 -1.23 27.02
N PRO A 20 -25.28 0.00 26.74
CA PRO A 20 -25.66 0.69 25.52
C PRO A 20 -25.23 -0.19 24.33
N PRO A 21 -26.05 -0.29 23.27
CA PRO A 21 -25.69 -1.07 22.10
C PRO A 21 -24.32 -0.58 21.65
N GLU A 22 -23.35 -1.50 21.59
CA GLU A 22 -22.03 -1.24 20.99
C GLU A 22 -22.32 -0.81 19.55
N GLN A 23 -22.42 0.51 19.35
CA GLN A 23 -22.62 1.11 18.05
C GLN A 23 -21.34 0.81 17.31
N ALA A 24 -21.33 -0.29 16.57
CA ALA A 24 -20.29 -0.58 15.59
C ALA A 24 -20.18 0.68 14.75
N VAL A 25 -19.10 1.46 14.97
CA VAL A 25 -18.85 2.73 14.32
C VAL A 25 -18.63 2.44 12.85
N ARG A 26 -19.73 2.33 12.10
CA ARG A 26 -19.70 2.19 10.65
C ARG A 26 -19.44 3.57 10.10
N LEU A 27 -18.18 3.84 9.78
CA LEU A 27 -17.79 5.00 8.97
C LEU A 27 -18.73 5.06 7.76
N LYS A 28 -19.47 6.17 7.67
CA LYS A 28 -20.34 6.46 6.53
C LYS A 28 -19.43 6.56 5.30
N ARG A 29 -19.31 5.48 4.53
CA ARG A 29 -18.36 5.33 3.42
C ARG A 29 -18.82 6.16 2.22
N ARG A 30 -18.81 7.49 2.36
CA ARG A 30 -18.96 8.45 1.26
C ARG A 30 -17.59 9.06 0.97
N VAL A 31 -16.68 8.25 0.42
CA VAL A 31 -15.57 8.82 -0.34
C VAL A 31 -16.16 9.19 -1.69
N GLY A 32 -16.49 10.46 -1.90
CA GLY A 32 -16.94 10.95 -3.20
C GLY A 32 -15.81 10.88 -4.23
N LEU A 33 -16.14 10.92 -5.52
CA LEU A 33 -15.14 10.84 -6.60
C LEU A 33 -14.00 11.86 -6.42
N LEU A 34 -14.35 13.12 -6.16
CA LEU A 34 -13.37 14.19 -5.94
C LEU A 34 -12.50 13.96 -4.70
N SER A 35 -13.10 13.46 -3.61
CA SER A 35 -12.34 13.12 -2.40
C SER A 35 -11.40 11.94 -2.64
N GLY A 36 -11.81 10.94 -3.42
CA GLY A 36 -10.96 9.81 -3.79
C GLY A 36 -9.79 10.24 -4.68
N VAL A 37 -10.05 11.06 -5.70
CA VAL A 37 -9.00 11.62 -6.57
C VAL A 37 -8.02 12.48 -5.77
N ALA A 38 -8.52 13.37 -4.92
CA ALA A 38 -7.67 14.22 -4.08
C ALA A 38 -6.77 13.40 -3.14
N LEU A 39 -7.29 12.30 -2.58
CA LEU A 39 -6.49 11.37 -1.76
C LEU A 39 -5.39 10.68 -2.58
N ILE A 40 -5.71 10.17 -3.77
CA ILE A 40 -4.71 9.53 -4.65
C ILE A 40 -3.63 10.52 -5.08
N VAL A 41 -4.02 11.75 -5.45
CA VAL A 41 -3.07 12.80 -5.80
C VAL A 41 -2.20 13.18 -4.60
N GLY A 42 -2.79 13.28 -3.42
CA GLY A 42 -2.08 13.59 -2.17
C GLY A 42 -1.07 12.52 -1.75
N THR A 43 -1.35 11.24 -2.02
CA THR A 43 -0.38 10.16 -1.74
C THR A 43 0.68 10.00 -2.83
N MET A 44 0.39 10.41 -4.08
CA MET A 44 1.34 10.39 -5.20
C MET A 44 2.34 11.56 -5.16
N ILE A 45 1.88 12.77 -4.80
CA ILE A 45 2.73 13.95 -4.71
C ILE A 45 3.47 13.93 -3.36
N GLY A 46 4.68 13.37 -3.38
CA GLY A 46 5.60 13.35 -2.23
C GLY A 46 6.77 14.34 -2.35
N SER A 47 7.69 14.30 -1.37
CA SER A 47 8.93 15.10 -1.34
C SER A 47 9.91 14.78 -2.47
N GLY A 48 9.68 13.70 -3.22
CA GLY A 48 10.52 13.29 -4.36
C GLY A 48 10.61 14.33 -5.48
N ILE A 49 9.63 15.23 -5.63
CA ILE A 49 9.67 16.28 -6.65
C ILE A 49 10.85 17.26 -6.47
N PHE A 50 11.39 17.40 -5.27
CA PHE A 50 12.55 18.27 -5.01
C PHE A 50 13.89 17.62 -5.34
N VAL A 51 13.91 16.29 -5.50
CA VAL A 51 15.12 15.48 -5.69
C VAL A 51 15.22 14.96 -7.11
N SER A 52 14.12 14.43 -7.64
CA SER A 52 14.08 13.72 -8.91
C SER A 52 14.43 14.58 -10.13
N PRO A 53 14.00 15.85 -10.27
CA PRO A 53 14.29 16.64 -11.47
C PRO A 53 15.79 16.90 -11.66
N LYS A 54 16.54 17.17 -10.58
CA LYS A 54 17.99 17.36 -10.65
C LYS A 54 18.69 16.07 -11.07
N GLY A 55 18.29 14.93 -10.49
CA GLY A 55 18.86 13.63 -10.83
C GLY A 55 18.62 13.22 -12.28
N VAL A 56 17.41 13.45 -12.82
CA VAL A 56 17.10 13.11 -14.22
C VAL A 56 17.84 14.06 -15.17
N LEU A 57 17.91 15.36 -14.87
CA LEU A 57 18.59 16.33 -15.72
C LEU A 57 20.10 16.09 -15.78
N GLU A 58 20.74 15.82 -14.64
CA GLU A 58 22.17 15.49 -14.58
C GLU A 58 22.51 14.19 -15.34
N ARG A 59 21.62 13.18 -15.30
CA ARG A 59 21.83 11.91 -16.02
C ARG A 59 21.49 11.99 -17.50
N SER A 60 20.57 12.86 -17.88
CA SER A 60 20.08 12.97 -19.25
C SER A 60 20.84 14.00 -20.09
N GLY A 61 21.56 14.94 -19.46
CA GLY A 61 22.37 15.98 -20.12
C GLY A 61 21.60 17.05 -20.89
N SER A 62 20.32 16.81 -21.22
CA SER A 62 19.44 17.73 -21.95
C SER A 62 18.04 17.76 -21.34
N VAL A 63 17.45 18.96 -21.29
CA VAL A 63 16.11 19.19 -20.75
C VAL A 63 15.04 18.44 -21.56
N GLY A 64 15.18 18.38 -22.88
CA GLY A 64 14.21 17.69 -23.75
C GLY A 64 14.13 16.19 -23.46
N LEU A 65 15.27 15.51 -23.34
CA LEU A 65 15.31 14.09 -22.98
C LEU A 65 14.79 13.83 -21.56
N SER A 66 15.07 14.74 -20.60
CA SER A 66 14.54 14.63 -19.24
C SER A 66 13.00 14.65 -19.20
N LEU A 67 12.35 15.47 -20.03
CA LEU A 67 10.90 15.53 -20.15
C LEU A 67 10.32 14.26 -20.78
N VAL A 68 10.99 13.69 -21.78
CA VAL A 68 10.58 12.42 -22.41
C VAL A 68 10.65 11.27 -21.41
N VAL A 69 11.73 11.18 -20.62
CA VAL A 69 11.85 10.18 -19.55
C VAL A 69 10.74 10.35 -18.52
N TRP A 70 10.44 11.59 -18.13
CA TRP A 70 9.37 11.88 -17.18
C TRP A 70 7.99 11.45 -17.70
N ALA A 71 7.68 11.80 -18.95
CA ALA A 71 6.44 11.38 -19.61
C ALA A 71 6.36 9.86 -19.76
N GLY A 72 7.45 9.20 -20.14
CA GLY A 72 7.54 7.74 -20.26
C GLY A 72 7.29 7.03 -18.93
N CYS A 73 7.90 7.50 -17.84
CA CYS A 73 7.62 7.01 -16.49
C CYS A 73 6.14 7.19 -16.11
N GLY A 74 5.54 8.35 -16.42
CA GLY A 74 4.13 8.60 -16.17
C GLY A 74 3.20 7.61 -16.90
N VAL A 75 3.48 7.32 -18.18
CA VAL A 75 2.70 6.34 -18.97
C VAL A 75 2.86 4.93 -18.40
N LEU A 76 4.07 4.52 -18.03
CA LEU A 76 4.31 3.22 -17.40
C LEU A 76 3.56 3.08 -16.06
N SER A 77 3.58 4.13 -15.24
CA SER A 77 2.81 4.16 -13.99
C SER A 77 1.31 4.08 -14.22
N LEU A 78 0.79 4.71 -15.29
CA LEU A 78 -0.62 4.63 -15.64
C LEU A 78 -1.02 3.19 -16.00
N PHE A 79 -0.24 2.48 -16.82
CA PHE A 79 -0.52 1.08 -17.13
C PHE A 79 -0.47 0.18 -15.88
N GLY A 80 0.45 0.44 -14.96
CA GLY A 80 0.49 -0.26 -13.67
C GLY A 80 -0.75 0.04 -12.79
N ALA A 81 -1.21 1.28 -12.76
CA ALA A 81 -2.42 1.66 -12.03
C ALA A 81 -3.68 1.03 -12.64
N LEU A 82 -3.76 0.96 -13.98
CA LEU A 82 -4.88 0.33 -14.68
C LEU A 82 -4.96 -1.18 -14.40
N SER A 83 -3.83 -1.90 -14.48
CA SER A 83 -3.82 -3.34 -14.19
C SER A 83 -4.17 -3.64 -12.72
N LEU A 84 -3.68 -2.82 -11.78
CA LEU A 84 -4.06 -2.91 -10.38
C LEU A 84 -5.54 -2.54 -10.15
N SER A 85 -6.09 -1.61 -10.93
CA SER A 85 -7.50 -1.25 -10.88
C SER A 85 -8.38 -2.41 -11.35
N GLU A 86 -8.04 -3.07 -12.45
CA GLU A 86 -8.75 -4.27 -12.94
C GLU A 86 -8.72 -5.37 -11.87
N LEU A 87 -7.54 -5.62 -11.29
CA LEU A 87 -7.38 -6.63 -10.25
C LEU A 87 -8.17 -6.30 -8.97
N GLY A 88 -8.23 -5.03 -8.59
CA GLY A 88 -9.03 -4.56 -7.45
C GLY A 88 -10.53 -4.59 -7.67
N THR A 89 -10.98 -4.52 -8.91
CA THR A 89 -12.40 -4.78 -9.24
C THR A 89 -12.74 -6.27 -9.29
N MET A 90 -11.77 -7.15 -9.57
CA MET A 90 -11.98 -8.60 -9.59
C MET A 90 -11.95 -9.24 -8.20
N ILE A 91 -11.08 -8.78 -7.29
CA ILE A 91 -10.87 -9.41 -5.97
C ILE A 91 -11.28 -8.45 -4.84
N HIS A 92 -12.50 -8.62 -4.33
CA HIS A 92 -13.06 -7.80 -3.24
C HIS A 92 -12.65 -8.26 -1.82
N LYS A 93 -11.42 -8.79 -1.67
CA LYS A 93 -10.89 -9.24 -0.37
C LYS A 93 -10.04 -8.15 0.27
N SER A 94 -10.22 -7.93 1.58
CA SER A 94 -9.46 -6.92 2.34
C SER A 94 -8.03 -7.41 2.58
N GLY A 95 -7.02 -6.65 2.13
CA GLY A 95 -5.60 -6.95 2.39
C GLY A 95 -4.61 -6.49 1.30
N GLY A 96 -5.07 -5.78 0.27
CA GLY A 96 -4.20 -5.06 -0.68
C GLY A 96 -3.33 -5.98 -1.52
N GLU A 97 -2.11 -5.53 -1.83
CA GLU A 97 -1.17 -6.22 -2.72
C GLU A 97 -0.92 -7.68 -2.28
N PHE A 98 -0.82 -7.92 -0.98
CA PHE A 98 -0.60 -9.24 -0.39
C PHE A 98 -1.69 -10.25 -0.78
N ILE A 99 -2.96 -9.83 -0.81
CA ILE A 99 -4.08 -10.71 -1.16
C ILE A 99 -4.13 -11.02 -2.65
N TYR A 100 -3.65 -10.12 -3.51
CA TYR A 100 -3.53 -10.39 -4.94
C TYR A 100 -2.53 -11.51 -5.21
N ILE A 101 -1.37 -11.46 -4.57
CA ILE A 101 -0.32 -12.49 -4.70
C ILE A 101 -0.81 -13.79 -4.07
N LEU A 102 -1.45 -13.72 -2.91
CA LEU A 102 -2.00 -14.90 -2.24
C LEU A 102 -3.10 -15.54 -3.08
N THR A 103 -3.95 -14.76 -3.76
CA THR A 103 -5.01 -15.30 -4.65
C THR A 103 -4.43 -15.86 -5.95
N ALA A 104 -3.42 -15.19 -6.54
CA ALA A 104 -2.76 -15.64 -7.77
C ALA A 104 -1.96 -16.94 -7.56
N PHE A 105 -1.30 -17.08 -6.41
CA PHE A 105 -0.45 -18.24 -6.09
C PHE A 105 -1.15 -19.34 -5.28
N SER A 106 -2.25 -19.06 -4.55
CA SER A 106 -3.01 -20.10 -3.82
C SER A 106 -4.03 -20.85 -4.68
N GLY A 107 -4.22 -20.45 -5.94
CA GLY A 107 -4.77 -21.34 -6.97
C GLY A 107 -6.09 -22.04 -6.63
N GLU A 108 -7.16 -21.30 -6.32
CA GLU A 108 -8.52 -21.89 -6.28
C GLU A 108 -9.01 -22.33 -7.67
N GLN A 109 -8.47 -21.75 -8.75
CA GLN A 109 -8.82 -22.05 -10.14
C GLN A 109 -8.09 -23.26 -10.76
N ARG A 110 -7.19 -23.93 -10.03
CA ARG A 110 -6.42 -25.06 -10.58
C ARG A 110 -6.17 -26.19 -9.59
N GLY A 111 -7.24 -26.65 -8.93
CA GLY A 111 -7.39 -28.03 -8.42
C GLY A 111 -6.16 -28.74 -7.84
N GLY A 112 -5.29 -28.05 -7.11
CA GLY A 112 -4.00 -28.58 -6.71
C GLY A 112 -3.56 -28.02 -5.37
N LYS A 113 -3.52 -28.87 -4.35
CA LYS A 113 -2.74 -28.67 -3.12
C LYS A 113 -1.31 -28.26 -3.50
N GLY A 114 -0.93 -26.98 -3.41
CA GLY A 114 0.43 -26.57 -3.71
C GLY A 114 0.80 -25.15 -3.27
N ILE A 115 1.78 -25.05 -2.36
CA ILE A 115 2.85 -24.04 -2.16
C ILE A 115 2.50 -22.52 -2.29
N GLY A 116 1.23 -22.12 -2.38
CA GLY A 116 0.84 -20.70 -2.57
C GLY A 116 1.28 -19.72 -1.46
N ALA A 117 1.50 -20.22 -0.25
CA ALA A 117 1.94 -19.41 0.88
C ALA A 117 3.41 -18.97 0.78
N VAL A 118 4.28 -19.75 0.10
CA VAL A 118 5.72 -19.48 0.08
C VAL A 118 6.08 -18.25 -0.78
N PRO A 119 5.56 -18.08 -2.01
CA PRO A 119 5.80 -16.88 -2.80
C PRO A 119 5.25 -15.61 -2.14
N ALA A 120 4.04 -15.69 -1.56
CA ALA A 120 3.43 -14.57 -0.84
C ALA A 120 4.24 -14.16 0.40
N PHE A 121 4.76 -15.15 1.15
CA PHE A 121 5.64 -14.90 2.28
C PHE A 121 6.98 -14.31 1.85
N LEU A 122 7.61 -14.83 0.80
CA LEU A 122 8.88 -14.29 0.28
C LEU A 122 8.73 -12.86 -0.25
N GLN A 123 7.61 -12.54 -0.90
CA GLN A 123 7.33 -11.17 -1.32
C GLN A 123 7.09 -10.24 -0.13
N ALA A 124 6.33 -10.68 0.88
CA ALA A 124 6.15 -9.90 2.11
C ALA A 124 7.49 -9.68 2.84
N TRP A 125 8.30 -10.73 2.97
CA TRP A 125 9.62 -10.71 3.59
C TRP A 125 10.57 -9.74 2.89
N THR A 126 10.68 -9.83 1.57
CA THR A 126 11.54 -8.92 0.78
C THR A 126 11.04 -7.49 0.84
N THR A 127 9.72 -7.28 0.80
CA THR A 127 9.15 -5.93 0.90
C THR A 127 9.43 -5.31 2.26
N VAL A 128 9.27 -6.08 3.34
CA VAL A 128 9.44 -5.61 4.72
C VAL A 128 10.92 -5.39 5.07
N LEU A 129 11.83 -6.27 4.64
CA LEU A 129 13.24 -6.20 5.02
C LEU A 129 14.12 -5.43 4.05
N LEU A 130 13.81 -5.42 2.75
CA LEU A 130 14.61 -4.70 1.75
C LEU A 130 13.93 -3.40 1.32
N LEU A 131 12.70 -3.46 0.79
CA LEU A 131 12.10 -2.26 0.18
C LEU A 131 11.84 -1.16 1.19
N LYS A 132 11.22 -1.47 2.33
CA LYS A 132 10.86 -0.43 3.32
C LYS A 132 12.09 0.24 3.96
N PRO A 133 13.09 -0.52 4.46
CA PRO A 133 14.29 0.08 5.01
C PRO A 133 15.13 0.82 3.95
N ALA A 134 15.24 0.28 2.73
CA ALA A 134 15.96 0.97 1.65
C ALA A 134 15.30 2.30 1.27
N SER A 135 13.96 2.33 1.20
CA SER A 135 13.21 3.55 0.91
C SER A 135 13.44 4.61 1.99
N LEU A 136 13.36 4.22 3.26
CA LEU A 136 13.67 5.11 4.39
C LEU A 136 15.13 5.58 4.33
N GLY A 137 16.08 4.69 4.01
CA GLY A 137 17.49 5.01 3.87
C GLY A 137 17.77 6.03 2.77
N ILE A 138 17.17 5.86 1.59
CA ILE A 138 17.30 6.81 0.46
C ILE A 138 16.72 8.18 0.84
N MET A 139 15.57 8.21 1.52
CA MET A 139 14.96 9.46 1.98
C MET A 139 15.84 10.16 3.02
N THR A 140 16.36 9.43 4.00
CA THR A 140 17.28 9.96 5.02
C THR A 140 18.58 10.47 4.40
N LEU A 141 19.17 9.72 3.46
CA LEU A 141 20.38 10.14 2.75
C LEU A 141 20.14 11.39 1.91
N SER A 142 19.00 11.47 1.24
CA SER A 142 18.60 12.66 0.49
C SER A 142 18.46 13.85 1.43
N PHE A 143 17.70 13.71 2.51
CA PHE A 143 17.53 14.75 3.53
C PHE A 143 18.88 15.24 4.09
N ALA A 144 19.77 14.31 4.48
CA ALA A 144 21.11 14.64 4.96
C ALA A 144 21.90 15.45 3.92
N LYS A 145 21.86 15.05 2.63
CA LYS A 145 22.50 15.83 1.55
C LYS A 145 21.94 17.24 1.43
N TYR A 146 20.62 17.41 1.51
CA TYR A 146 19.99 18.73 1.42
C TYR A 146 20.27 19.63 2.63
N VAL A 147 20.45 19.07 3.83
CA VAL A 147 20.80 19.84 5.04
C VAL A 147 22.29 20.20 5.06
N VAL A 148 23.17 19.28 4.68
CA VAL A 148 24.63 19.48 4.79
C VAL A 148 25.18 20.35 3.66
N LEU A 149 24.63 20.28 2.45
CA LEU A 149 25.11 21.07 1.30
C LEU A 149 25.13 22.59 1.56
N PRO A 150 24.07 23.23 2.09
CA PRO A 150 24.11 24.66 2.42
C PRO A 150 25.07 24.96 3.58
N ALA A 151 25.14 24.10 4.61
CA ALA A 151 26.05 24.30 5.75
C ALA A 151 27.53 24.27 5.31
N TYR A 152 27.89 23.36 4.41
CA TYR A 152 29.25 23.26 3.87
C TYR A 152 29.61 24.46 2.97
N LEU A 153 28.67 24.94 2.15
CA LEU A 153 28.90 26.12 1.30
C LEU A 153 29.07 27.39 2.14
N VAL A 154 28.31 27.54 3.24
CA VAL A 154 28.45 28.66 4.18
C VAL A 154 29.77 28.59 4.95
N ALA A 155 30.19 27.41 5.40
CA ALA A 155 31.45 27.22 6.12
C ALA A 155 32.70 27.44 5.25
N LYS A 156 32.60 27.27 3.92
CA LYS A 156 33.70 27.53 2.98
C LYS A 156 33.76 29.00 2.52
N ALA A 157 32.71 29.77 2.75
CA ALA A 157 32.63 31.19 2.40
C ALA A 157 33.20 32.12 3.50
N HIS A 158 33.52 31.57 4.66
CA HIS A 158 34.24 32.22 5.77
C HIS A 158 35.67 31.68 5.85
#